data_AF-A0A914W291-F1
#
_entry.id   AF-A0A914W291-F1
#
_cell.length_a   1.000
_cell.length_b   1.000
_cell.length_c   1.000
_cell.angle_alpha   90.00
_cell.angle_beta   90.00
_cell.angle_gamma   90.00
#
_symmetry.space_group_name_H-M   'P 1'
#
loop_
_entity.id
_entity.type
_entity.pdbx_description
1 polymer ?
#
loop_
_entity_poly.entity_id
_entity_poly.type
_entity_poly.pdbx_seq_one_letter_code
_entity_poly.pdbx_strand_id
1 'polypeptide(L)'
;MRTYVLSPDLVDSDSPSTADPLHTISTSKDATTSAQYIKQTSVPTTAFPLNSGGAGTVADSTVQSAIDTVDDEGSGQDYNFEKLKTDDVNSLGEPYDYASIMHYARDTFARAMYMDTILPKSRKENRPEIGQRIRLSEGDVRQAKKLYQCPVCGKTLMNPSGALSIDQGDRPDDHTAVYHCVWRIIATRGERIQLNITDLNLPPPDQGQCASETDNFVIIRDGHFSGSSIIAKLCGTFGRQRVFTATGNRLFIELRSSARRIETTANGADLTEPLKRGLARPPISLFASYMAICGGELTADSGIIESPHYPENYPPDGRCTWLITVEEGFQVAIKFDLFSLEPHKDCIYDRLEVYEVHPSGDSNRLGKLCGQNTPENVKTLTSNQMRLEFYSDNSVQKSGFSLQFIQ
;
A
#
# COMPACT_ATOMS: atom_id res chain seq x y z
N MET A 1 15.38 11.25 5.97
CA MET A 1 14.11 11.99 5.84
C MET A 1 14.26 13.33 6.55
N ARG A 2 13.73 14.42 6.00
CA ARG A 2 13.57 15.69 6.70
C ARG A 2 12.14 15.75 7.24
N THR A 3 11.98 16.10 8.51
CA THR A 3 10.67 16.29 9.12
C THR A 3 10.30 17.76 9.00
N TYR A 4 9.08 18.05 8.58
CA TYR A 4 8.57 19.42 8.44
C TYR A 4 7.41 19.60 9.41
N VAL A 5 7.40 20.72 10.11
CA VAL A 5 6.33 21.08 11.06
C VAL A 5 5.37 22.03 10.34
N LEU A 6 4.10 22.02 10.69
CA LEU A 6 3.17 23.07 10.34
C LEU A 6 2.87 23.92 11.56
N SER A 7 2.89 25.23 11.38
CA SER A 7 2.34 26.18 12.32
C SER A 7 0.98 26.62 11.77
N PRO A 8 -0.14 26.32 12.44
CA PRO A 8 -1.29 27.16 12.27
C PRO A 8 -0.91 28.59 12.70
N ASP A 9 -1.72 29.52 12.25
CA ASP A 9 -1.77 30.84 12.85
C ASP A 9 -2.16 30.64 14.33
N LEU A 10 -1.23 30.84 15.28
CA LEU A 10 -1.43 30.56 16.71
C LEU A 10 -1.88 31.83 17.44
N VAL A 11 -2.56 31.67 18.58
CA VAL A 11 -2.78 32.74 19.55
C VAL A 11 -2.07 32.32 20.82
N ASP A 12 -1.20 33.17 21.34
CA ASP A 12 -0.59 32.97 22.65
C ASP A 12 -1.66 32.99 23.75
N SER A 13 -1.55 32.14 24.76
CA SER A 13 -2.64 31.97 25.74
C SER A 13 -2.79 33.13 26.71
N ASP A 14 -1.82 34.04 26.76
CA ASP A 14 -1.83 35.21 27.63
C ASP A 14 -2.35 36.47 26.92
N SER A 15 -3.65 36.73 27.10
CA SER A 15 -4.19 38.09 27.04
C SER A 15 -5.16 38.30 28.23
N PRO A 16 -4.90 39.28 29.12
CA PRO A 16 -5.77 39.54 30.27
C PRO A 16 -7.08 40.19 29.82
N SER A 17 -8.18 39.79 30.44
CA SER A 17 -9.52 40.24 30.07
C SER A 17 -9.88 41.62 30.64
N THR A 18 -10.31 42.55 29.78
CA THR A 18 -11.23 43.64 30.17
C THR A 18 -12.15 44.04 29.00
N ALA A 19 -13.46 43.85 29.22
CA ALA A 19 -14.63 44.55 28.66
C ALA A 19 -14.67 45.08 27.20
N ASP A 20 -15.73 44.66 26.50
CA ASP A 20 -16.39 45.28 25.33
C ASP A 20 -16.65 46.80 25.51
N PRO A 21 -16.77 47.62 24.42
CA PRO A 21 -17.88 47.45 23.48
C PRO A 21 -17.63 47.74 21.98
N LEU A 22 -18.30 46.94 21.14
CA LEU A 22 -18.95 47.30 19.87
C LEU A 22 -18.07 47.89 18.73
N HIS A 23 -17.74 47.04 17.75
CA HIS A 23 -18.02 47.34 16.35
C HIS A 23 -18.32 46.06 15.54
N THR A 24 -19.40 46.09 14.75
CA THR A 24 -19.96 44.97 13.98
C THR A 24 -19.31 44.86 12.57
N ILE A 25 -19.65 43.78 11.83
CA ILE A 25 -19.36 43.50 10.38
C ILE A 25 -18.06 42.67 10.15
N SER A 26 -18.00 41.58 9.36
CA SER A 26 -19.01 40.83 8.60
C SER A 26 -18.81 39.31 8.69
N THR A 27 -19.83 38.52 8.33
CA THR A 27 -19.66 37.12 7.94
C THR A 27 -19.29 37.02 6.46
N SER A 28 -18.01 36.79 6.14
CA SER A 28 -17.61 36.28 4.82
C SER A 28 -17.79 34.76 4.77
N LYS A 29 -18.29 34.25 3.65
CA LYS A 29 -18.53 32.81 3.43
C LYS A 29 -17.37 32.09 2.74
N ASP A 30 -16.31 32.83 2.43
CA ASP A 30 -15.10 32.33 1.76
C ASP A 30 -13.91 32.47 2.70
N ALA A 31 -13.38 31.34 3.16
CA ALA A 31 -12.17 31.25 3.97
C ALA A 31 -11.32 30.07 3.49
N THR A 32 -10.55 30.29 2.43
CA THR A 32 -9.39 29.48 2.07
C THR A 32 -8.36 29.57 3.20
N THR A 33 -8.44 28.66 4.18
CA THR A 33 -7.52 28.62 5.33
C THR A 33 -6.09 28.37 4.87
N SER A 34 -5.26 29.41 4.98
CA SER A 34 -3.81 29.36 4.74
C SER A 34 -3.13 28.57 5.87
N ALA A 35 -2.30 27.60 5.52
CA ALA A 35 -1.47 26.86 6.48
C ALA A 35 0.02 27.17 6.20
N GLN A 36 0.81 27.38 7.26
CA GLN A 36 2.22 27.77 7.17
C GLN A 36 3.12 26.66 7.73
N TYR A 37 4.32 26.51 7.17
CA TYR A 37 5.24 25.42 7.53
C TYR A 37 6.49 25.98 8.23
N ILE A 38 7.12 25.16 9.07
CA ILE A 38 8.35 25.43 9.83
C ILE A 38 9.37 24.33 9.52
N LYS A 39 10.64 24.73 9.42
CA LYS A 39 11.77 23.87 9.08
C LYS A 39 12.49 23.41 10.35
N GLN A 40 12.55 22.10 10.60
CA GLN A 40 13.36 21.53 11.68
C GLN A 40 14.61 20.83 11.15
N THR A 41 15.73 21.01 11.84
CA THR A 41 16.99 20.28 11.64
C THR A 41 17.38 19.52 12.90
N SER A 42 17.65 18.21 12.78
CA SER A 42 18.06 17.37 13.90
C SER A 42 19.59 17.15 13.92
N VAL A 43 20.18 17.21 15.11
CA VAL A 43 21.60 16.90 15.39
C VAL A 43 21.65 15.91 16.56
N PRO A 44 22.59 14.93 16.60
CA PRO A 44 22.61 13.90 17.64
C PRO A 44 23.09 14.44 19.00
N THR A 45 22.47 13.96 20.08
CA THR A 45 22.87 14.29 21.46
C THR A 45 24.21 13.66 21.84
N THR A 46 25.13 14.48 22.34
CA THR A 46 26.23 14.06 23.21
C THR A 46 26.07 14.73 24.58
N ALA A 47 26.29 14.00 25.66
CA ALA A 47 26.01 14.44 27.02
C ALA A 47 27.29 14.85 27.76
N PHE A 48 27.27 15.98 28.46
CA PHE A 48 28.28 16.40 29.44
C PHE A 48 27.64 17.32 30.52
N PRO A 49 28.29 17.57 31.68
CA PRO A 49 27.59 17.39 32.95
C PRO A 49 27.46 18.66 33.81
N LEU A 50 26.62 18.53 34.84
CA LEU A 50 26.37 19.52 35.89
C LEU A 50 27.65 20.07 36.54
N ASN A 51 27.69 21.38 36.77
CA ASN A 51 28.35 21.92 37.97
C ASN A 51 27.69 23.21 38.47
N SER A 52 28.06 23.63 39.69
CA SER A 52 27.21 24.43 40.58
C SER A 52 27.84 25.73 41.10
N GLY A 53 26.98 26.72 41.39
CA GLY A 53 27.18 27.65 42.52
C GLY A 53 27.60 29.09 42.20
N GLY A 54 27.06 30.04 42.98
CA GLY A 54 27.49 31.45 43.03
C GLY A 54 26.31 32.42 43.20
N ALA A 55 26.34 33.28 44.22
CA ALA A 55 25.25 34.20 44.56
C ALA A 55 25.70 35.67 44.53
N GLY A 56 24.75 36.59 44.28
CA GLY A 56 24.94 38.05 44.35
C GLY A 56 23.61 38.80 44.20
N THR A 57 23.43 39.90 44.94
CA THR A 57 22.12 40.52 45.20
C THR A 57 22.09 42.04 44.94
N VAL A 58 20.99 42.54 44.34
CA VAL A 58 20.36 43.89 44.56
C VAL A 58 21.23 45.11 44.12
N ALA A 59 20.80 46.09 43.30
CA ALA A 59 19.55 46.46 42.62
C ALA A 59 19.90 47.22 41.29
N ASP A 60 19.09 48.04 40.58
CA ASP A 60 17.74 48.61 40.81
C ASP A 60 17.07 49.10 39.49
N SER A 61 15.84 49.61 39.62
CA SER A 61 15.06 50.55 38.76
C SER A 61 15.69 51.01 37.42
N THR A 62 15.07 50.95 36.23
CA THR A 62 13.67 51.23 35.89
C THR A 62 13.40 50.85 34.41
N VAL A 63 12.35 50.06 34.16
CA VAL A 63 11.54 49.96 32.92
C VAL A 63 12.18 50.42 31.59
N GLN A 64 12.73 49.46 30.85
CA GLN A 64 12.51 49.37 29.40
C GLN A 64 11.75 48.05 29.16
N SER A 65 10.70 48.08 28.34
CA SER A 65 9.83 46.91 28.15
C SER A 65 10.61 45.72 27.56
N ALA A 66 10.62 44.60 28.28
CA ALA A 66 11.32 43.37 27.91
C ALA A 66 10.85 42.81 26.55
N ILE A 67 11.55 43.21 25.49
CA ILE A 67 11.80 42.35 24.33
C ILE A 67 13.07 41.56 24.70
N ASP A 68 12.95 40.75 25.75
CA ASP A 68 14.05 39.90 26.21
C ASP A 68 14.08 38.69 25.28
N THR A 69 14.92 38.86 24.26
CA THR A 69 15.73 37.81 23.64
C THR A 69 15.72 36.51 24.43
N VAL A 70 15.15 35.46 23.83
CA VAL A 70 15.47 34.09 24.25
C VAL A 70 16.93 33.89 23.88
N ASP A 71 17.80 33.96 24.89
CA ASP A 71 19.23 33.80 24.70
C ASP A 71 19.58 32.41 24.17
N ASP A 72 20.66 32.39 23.39
CA ASP A 72 21.24 31.26 22.65
C ASP A 72 21.49 30.02 23.52
N GLU A 73 20.71 28.95 23.30
CA GLU A 73 21.09 27.57 23.61
C GLU A 73 21.32 26.73 22.33
N GLY A 74 22.32 27.14 21.55
CA GLY A 74 23.07 26.27 20.66
C GLY A 74 22.91 26.59 19.18
N SER A 75 24.01 27.09 18.59
CA SER A 75 24.17 27.31 17.15
C SER A 75 23.63 26.13 16.32
N GLY A 76 22.58 26.39 15.54
CA GLY A 76 21.84 25.33 14.80
C GLY A 76 20.34 25.27 15.11
N GLN A 77 19.85 26.02 16.11
CA GLN A 77 18.41 26.17 16.37
C GLN A 77 17.78 27.44 15.76
N ASP A 78 18.60 28.33 15.21
CA ASP A 78 18.26 29.70 14.76
C ASP A 78 17.07 29.77 13.77
N TYR A 79 16.84 28.68 13.03
CA TYR A 79 15.83 28.58 11.98
C TYR A 79 14.58 27.77 12.39
N ASN A 80 14.53 27.23 13.62
CA ASN A 80 13.44 26.35 14.08
C ASN A 80 12.07 27.05 14.22
N PHE A 81 12.01 28.38 14.06
CA PHE A 81 10.77 29.16 14.03
C PHE A 81 10.63 30.02 12.76
N GLU A 82 11.55 29.91 11.80
CA GLU A 82 11.36 30.54 10.49
C GLU A 82 10.23 29.85 9.73
N LYS A 83 9.20 30.64 9.41
CA LYS A 83 8.06 30.19 8.63
C LYS A 83 8.40 30.20 7.13
N LEU A 84 8.22 29.06 6.48
CA LEU A 84 8.26 28.93 5.02
C LEU A 84 7.10 29.72 4.40
N LYS A 85 7.33 30.29 3.21
CA LYS A 85 6.28 30.98 2.46
C LYS A 85 5.30 29.96 1.87
N THR A 86 4.11 30.42 1.51
CA THR A 86 3.11 29.60 0.82
C THR A 86 3.62 29.06 -0.52
N ASP A 87 4.54 29.77 -1.18
CA ASP A 87 5.11 29.38 -2.47
C ASP A 87 6.21 28.31 -2.32
N ASP A 88 6.82 28.20 -1.13
CA ASP A 88 7.83 27.20 -0.80
C ASP A 88 7.20 25.82 -0.50
N VAL A 89 5.86 25.73 -0.39
CA VAL A 89 5.17 24.51 0.05
C VAL A 89 3.89 24.20 -0.71
N ASN A 90 3.82 23.00 -1.26
CA ASN A 90 2.66 22.51 -1.99
C ASN A 90 1.84 21.54 -1.12
N SER A 91 0.70 22.00 -0.57
CA SER A 91 -0.22 21.14 0.18
C SER A 91 -1.03 20.17 -0.70
N LEU A 92 -0.94 20.29 -2.04
CA LEU A 92 -1.79 19.60 -3.02
C LEU A 92 -3.29 19.88 -2.81
N GLY A 93 -3.61 21.03 -2.22
CA GLY A 93 -4.98 21.43 -1.87
C GLY A 93 -5.61 20.60 -0.74
N GLU A 94 -4.81 19.88 0.05
CA GLU A 94 -5.28 19.27 1.30
C GLU A 94 -5.34 20.31 2.44
N PRO A 95 -6.32 20.20 3.37
CA PRO A 95 -6.32 20.99 4.60
C PRO A 95 -5.20 20.56 5.54
N TYR A 96 -4.90 21.37 6.55
CA TYR A 96 -3.92 21.03 7.56
C TYR A 96 -4.37 19.82 8.41
N ASP A 97 -3.49 18.82 8.54
CA ASP A 97 -3.71 17.59 9.29
C ASP A 97 -3.03 17.65 10.68
N TYR A 98 -3.85 17.72 11.72
CA TYR A 98 -3.38 17.73 13.11
C TYR A 98 -2.96 16.33 13.59
N ALA A 99 -3.38 15.26 12.92
CA ALA A 99 -3.21 13.88 13.37
C ALA A 99 -1.96 13.18 12.81
N SER A 100 -1.22 13.80 11.87
CA SER A 100 -0.01 13.25 11.26
C SER A 100 1.00 12.72 12.29
N ILE A 101 1.67 11.61 11.97
CA ILE A 101 2.51 10.83 12.93
C ILE A 101 3.55 11.70 13.66
N MET A 102 4.09 12.71 12.97
CA MET A 102 5.24 13.50 13.43
C MET A 102 4.88 14.72 14.30
N HIS A 103 3.63 14.86 14.72
CA HIS A 103 3.26 15.90 15.68
C HIS A 103 3.58 15.49 17.14
N TYR A 104 4.22 16.42 17.85
CA TYR A 104 4.44 16.33 19.29
C TYR A 104 3.09 16.36 20.04
N ALA A 105 3.09 15.91 21.30
CA ALA A 105 1.89 16.02 22.12
C ALA A 105 1.61 17.49 22.47
N ARG A 106 0.36 17.81 22.79
CA ARG A 106 -0.14 19.18 22.98
C ARG A 106 0.58 19.97 24.09
N ASP A 107 1.18 19.25 25.03
CA ASP A 107 1.95 19.69 26.21
C ASP A 107 3.48 19.53 26.05
N THR A 108 3.95 19.04 24.90
CA THR A 108 5.40 18.92 24.67
C THR A 108 6.02 20.31 24.58
N PHE A 109 7.13 20.53 25.31
CA PHE A 109 7.76 21.83 25.55
C PHE A 109 6.99 22.80 26.48
N ALA A 110 5.95 22.34 27.20
CA ALA A 110 5.24 23.16 28.16
C ALA A 110 6.12 23.60 29.34
N ARG A 111 5.96 24.86 29.78
CA ARG A 111 6.71 25.45 30.91
C ARG A 111 6.36 24.84 32.28
N ALA A 112 5.25 24.12 32.38
CA ALA A 112 4.90 23.35 33.57
C ALA A 112 4.07 22.11 33.20
N MET A 113 4.03 21.16 34.13
CA MET A 113 3.20 19.97 34.05
C MET A 113 1.72 20.37 33.87
N TYR A 114 1.01 19.71 32.95
CA TYR A 114 -0.41 19.94 32.63
C TYR A 114 -0.76 21.27 31.93
N MET A 115 0.21 22.00 31.37
CA MET A 115 -0.07 23.10 30.43
C MET A 115 0.03 22.65 28.96
N ASP A 116 -0.81 23.22 28.10
CA ASP A 116 -0.75 23.03 26.66
C ASP A 116 0.19 24.06 26.03
N THR A 117 1.20 23.62 25.28
CA THR A 117 2.15 24.49 24.57
C THR A 117 1.63 24.94 23.21
N ILE A 118 0.78 24.14 22.57
CA ILE A 118 0.25 24.40 21.22
C ILE A 118 -1.26 24.13 21.23
N LEU A 119 -2.06 25.09 20.78
CA LEU A 119 -3.52 24.97 20.75
C LEU A 119 -4.07 25.31 19.35
N PRO A 120 -4.93 24.46 18.75
CA PRO A 120 -5.65 24.82 17.54
C PRO A 120 -6.53 26.06 17.78
N LYS A 121 -6.59 26.97 16.78
CA LYS A 121 -7.46 28.17 16.79
C LYS A 121 -8.97 27.85 16.85
N SER A 122 -9.38 26.58 16.75
CA SER A 122 -10.79 26.21 16.86
C SER A 122 -11.34 26.41 18.28
N ARG A 123 -12.66 26.60 18.38
CA ARG A 123 -13.38 26.76 19.65
C ARG A 123 -13.08 25.59 20.59
N LYS A 124 -12.98 25.88 21.89
CA LYS A 124 -12.49 24.97 22.93
C LYS A 124 -13.18 23.60 22.95
N GLU A 125 -14.46 23.55 22.57
CA GLU A 125 -15.30 22.34 22.49
C GLU A 125 -15.01 21.45 21.26
N ASN A 126 -14.47 22.03 20.18
CA ASN A 126 -14.20 21.37 18.89
C ASN A 126 -12.70 21.46 18.53
N ARG A 127 -11.81 21.18 19.49
CA ARG A 127 -10.37 21.12 19.23
C ARG A 127 -9.97 19.73 18.74
N PRO A 128 -9.38 19.60 17.54
CA PRO A 128 -8.85 18.32 17.08
C PRO A 128 -7.71 17.86 17.98
N GLU A 129 -7.59 16.54 18.13
CA GLU A 129 -6.44 15.91 18.78
C GLU A 129 -5.18 16.10 17.91
N ILE A 130 -4.03 16.38 18.55
CA ILE A 130 -2.76 16.62 17.88
C ILE A 130 -1.87 15.40 18.04
N GLY A 131 -1.53 14.76 16.91
CA GLY A 131 -0.61 13.63 16.79
C GLY A 131 -1.10 12.33 17.44
N GLN A 132 -1.48 11.33 16.63
CA GLN A 132 -1.92 10.02 17.16
C GLN A 132 -0.82 8.94 17.25
N ARG A 133 0.34 9.12 16.60
CA ARG A 133 1.55 8.26 16.68
C ARG A 133 1.38 6.75 16.38
N ILE A 134 0.22 6.30 15.90
CA ILE A 134 -0.11 4.88 15.69
C ILE A 134 -0.04 4.49 14.20
N ARG A 135 -0.53 5.35 13.30
CA ARG A 135 -0.68 5.10 11.86
C ARG A 135 -0.59 6.41 11.07
N LEU A 136 -0.47 6.33 9.74
CA LEU A 136 -0.63 7.53 8.90
C LEU A 136 -2.04 8.09 9.08
N SER A 137 -2.15 9.41 9.17
CA SER A 137 -3.44 10.09 9.26
C SER A 137 -4.13 10.15 7.89
N GLU A 138 -5.41 10.51 7.86
CA GLU A 138 -6.14 10.54 6.59
C GLU A 138 -5.65 11.63 5.64
N GLY A 139 -5.17 12.77 6.14
CA GLY A 139 -4.54 13.81 5.33
C GLY A 139 -3.18 13.35 4.78
N ASP A 140 -2.32 12.72 5.59
CA ASP A 140 -1.09 12.07 5.12
C ASP A 140 -1.39 11.12 3.93
N VAL A 141 -2.42 10.27 4.09
CA VAL A 141 -2.84 9.31 3.06
C VAL A 141 -3.41 10.00 1.81
N ARG A 142 -4.26 11.03 1.95
CA ARG A 142 -4.80 11.77 0.80
C ARG A 142 -3.72 12.56 0.06
N GLN A 143 -2.81 13.21 0.78
CA GLN A 143 -1.71 13.96 0.20
C GLN A 143 -0.72 13.04 -0.53
N ALA A 144 -0.36 11.89 0.06
CA ALA A 144 0.44 10.87 -0.61
C ALA A 144 -0.26 10.33 -1.87
N LYS A 145 -1.58 10.04 -1.81
CA LYS A 145 -2.36 9.63 -2.98
C LYS A 145 -2.32 10.66 -4.10
N LYS A 146 -2.42 11.95 -3.80
CA LYS A 146 -2.30 13.04 -4.78
C LYS A 146 -0.88 13.14 -5.36
N LEU A 147 0.15 13.10 -4.50
CA LEU A 147 1.56 13.25 -4.89
C LEU A 147 2.00 12.14 -5.86
N TYR A 148 1.61 10.90 -5.58
CA TYR A 148 1.94 9.71 -6.38
C TYR A 148 0.87 9.35 -7.43
N GLN A 149 -0.13 10.22 -7.64
CA GLN A 149 -1.23 10.02 -8.60
C GLN A 149 -1.89 8.63 -8.48
N CYS A 150 -2.16 8.22 -7.24
CA CYS A 150 -2.64 6.87 -6.95
C CYS A 150 -3.99 6.58 -7.63
N PRO A 151 -4.24 5.32 -8.02
CA PRO A 151 -5.55 4.84 -8.44
C PRO A 151 -6.66 5.24 -7.46
N VAL A 152 -7.81 5.67 -7.97
CA VAL A 152 -8.97 6.08 -7.16
C VAL A 152 -9.66 4.88 -6.51
N CYS A 153 -9.43 3.68 -7.04
CA CYS A 153 -10.02 2.41 -6.59
C CYS A 153 -9.02 1.25 -6.66
N GLY A 154 -9.38 0.13 -6.06
CA GLY A 154 -8.54 -1.06 -5.98
C GLY A 154 -7.69 -1.13 -4.71
N LYS A 155 -7.05 -2.30 -4.51
CA LYS A 155 -6.36 -2.68 -3.27
C LYS A 155 -5.37 -3.81 -3.51
N THR A 156 -4.41 -3.95 -2.60
CA THR A 156 -3.62 -5.19 -2.50
C THR A 156 -4.44 -6.25 -1.77
N LEU A 157 -4.42 -7.47 -2.29
CA LEU A 157 -5.20 -8.62 -1.86
C LEU A 157 -4.21 -9.76 -1.56
N MET A 158 -4.18 -10.21 -0.31
CA MET A 158 -3.26 -11.25 0.17
C MET A 158 -3.98 -12.51 0.68
N ASN A 159 -5.32 -12.48 0.76
CA ASN A 159 -6.11 -13.65 1.15
C ASN A 159 -6.04 -14.71 0.02
N PRO A 160 -5.98 -16.02 0.34
CA PRO A 160 -5.90 -17.10 -0.65
C PRO A 160 -7.06 -17.12 -1.65
N SER A 161 -8.22 -16.55 -1.31
CA SER A 161 -9.29 -16.29 -2.27
C SER A 161 -10.04 -15.01 -1.91
N GLY A 162 -10.80 -14.50 -2.87
CA GLY A 162 -11.63 -13.32 -2.67
C GLY A 162 -12.32 -12.84 -3.95
N ALA A 163 -12.88 -11.64 -3.88
CA ALA A 163 -13.52 -10.97 -5.01
C ALA A 163 -13.04 -9.51 -5.12
N LEU A 164 -13.09 -9.00 -6.35
CA LEU A 164 -12.84 -7.60 -6.69
C LEU A 164 -13.99 -7.06 -7.52
N SER A 165 -14.37 -5.81 -7.23
CA SER A 165 -15.36 -5.02 -7.95
C SER A 165 -15.01 -3.53 -7.84
N ILE A 166 -15.53 -2.74 -8.78
CA ILE A 166 -15.42 -1.27 -8.80
C ILE A 166 -16.26 -0.65 -7.68
N ASP A 167 -17.36 -1.29 -7.27
CA ASP A 167 -18.35 -0.74 -6.31
C ASP A 167 -17.85 -0.73 -4.84
N GLN A 168 -16.61 -1.13 -4.58
CA GLN A 168 -16.00 -1.17 -3.23
C GLN A 168 -15.12 0.06 -2.96
N GLY A 169 -15.71 1.25 -2.95
CA GLY A 169 -15.06 2.51 -2.58
C GLY A 169 -15.88 3.72 -3.02
N ASP A 170 -15.75 4.84 -2.31
CA ASP A 170 -16.56 6.04 -2.50
C ASP A 170 -16.63 6.46 -3.98
N ARG A 171 -17.83 6.35 -4.55
CA ARG A 171 -18.12 6.81 -5.91
C ARG A 171 -17.84 8.31 -5.96
N PRO A 172 -16.98 8.80 -6.87
CA PRO A 172 -16.76 10.24 -6.98
C PRO A 172 -18.10 10.93 -7.28
N ASP A 173 -18.54 11.81 -6.39
CA ASP A 173 -19.72 12.67 -6.60
C ASP A 173 -19.54 13.59 -7.82
N ASP A 174 -18.30 13.79 -8.26
CA ASP A 174 -17.98 14.57 -9.45
C ASP A 174 -18.33 13.81 -10.75
N HIS A 175 -19.17 14.46 -11.56
CA HIS A 175 -19.59 14.01 -12.88
C HIS A 175 -18.44 13.92 -13.92
N THR A 176 -17.18 14.19 -13.56
CA THR A 176 -16.00 13.99 -14.41
C THR A 176 -15.40 12.58 -14.38
N ALA A 177 -15.82 11.72 -13.43
CA ALA A 177 -15.17 10.46 -13.05
C ALA A 177 -14.45 9.68 -14.18
N VAL A 178 -13.11 9.73 -14.14
CA VAL A 178 -12.22 8.77 -14.78
C VAL A 178 -11.92 7.67 -13.78
N TYR A 179 -12.35 6.45 -14.07
CA TYR A 179 -12.03 5.27 -13.27
C TYR A 179 -10.62 4.80 -13.59
N HIS A 180 -9.75 4.86 -12.59
CA HIS A 180 -8.43 4.26 -12.59
C HIS A 180 -8.37 3.36 -11.35
N CYS A 181 -8.62 2.06 -11.53
CA CYS A 181 -8.53 1.09 -10.44
C CYS A 181 -7.31 0.19 -10.64
N VAL A 182 -6.60 -0.14 -9.55
CA VAL A 182 -5.52 -1.14 -9.60
C VAL A 182 -5.64 -2.13 -8.45
N TRP A 183 -5.76 -3.41 -8.78
CA TRP A 183 -5.67 -4.50 -7.82
C TRP A 183 -4.34 -5.23 -7.97
N ARG A 184 -3.77 -5.63 -6.83
CA ARG A 184 -2.56 -6.46 -6.76
C ARG A 184 -2.89 -7.68 -5.92
N ILE A 185 -2.95 -8.85 -6.53
CA ILE A 185 -3.13 -10.11 -5.81
C ILE A 185 -1.74 -10.70 -5.57
N ILE A 186 -1.49 -11.12 -4.34
CA ILE A 186 -0.26 -11.80 -3.92
C ILE A 186 -0.67 -13.10 -3.23
N ALA A 187 -0.13 -14.22 -3.69
CA ALA A 187 -0.30 -15.53 -3.09
C ALA A 187 1.03 -16.00 -2.45
N THR A 188 1.00 -17.13 -1.76
CA THR A 188 2.16 -17.77 -1.14
C THR A 188 3.19 -18.15 -2.22
N ARG A 189 4.50 -18.22 -1.93
CA ARG A 189 5.46 -18.54 -3.00
C ARG A 189 5.30 -19.99 -3.46
N GLY A 190 5.33 -20.22 -4.77
CA GLY A 190 4.95 -21.52 -5.34
C GLY A 190 3.45 -21.69 -5.58
N GLU A 191 2.60 -20.78 -5.10
CA GLU A 191 1.24 -20.67 -5.62
C GLU A 191 1.21 -19.85 -6.92
N ARG A 192 0.15 -20.06 -7.69
CA ARG A 192 -0.27 -19.28 -8.85
C ARG A 192 -1.66 -18.72 -8.59
N ILE A 193 -2.02 -17.65 -9.28
CA ILE A 193 -3.32 -17.00 -9.10
C ILE A 193 -4.22 -17.31 -10.28
N GLN A 194 -5.37 -17.93 -10.02
CA GLN A 194 -6.47 -18.03 -10.98
C GLN A 194 -7.45 -16.88 -10.74
N LEU A 195 -7.62 -16.04 -11.76
CA LEU A 195 -8.60 -14.97 -11.81
C LEU A 195 -9.80 -15.40 -12.66
N ASN A 196 -10.99 -15.13 -12.17
CA ASN A 196 -12.25 -15.52 -12.79
C ASN A 196 -13.17 -14.30 -12.94
N ILE A 197 -13.18 -13.69 -14.12
CA ILE A 197 -14.06 -12.55 -14.43
C ILE A 197 -15.42 -13.09 -14.84
N THR A 198 -16.47 -12.78 -14.07
CA THR A 198 -17.84 -13.22 -14.36
C THR A 198 -18.66 -12.16 -15.08
N ASP A 199 -18.35 -10.89 -14.84
CA ASP A 199 -19.03 -9.74 -15.44
C ASP A 199 -18.02 -8.65 -15.80
N LEU A 200 -18.13 -8.12 -17.02
CA LEU A 200 -17.48 -6.89 -17.43
C LEU A 200 -18.45 -6.08 -18.30
N ASN A 201 -18.69 -4.83 -17.92
CA ASN A 201 -19.38 -3.84 -18.74
C ASN A 201 -18.53 -2.57 -18.83
N LEU A 202 -17.80 -2.41 -19.94
CA LEU A 202 -17.12 -1.16 -20.29
C LEU A 202 -17.70 -0.58 -21.58
N PRO A 203 -17.66 0.75 -21.77
CA PRO A 203 -18.01 1.34 -23.06
C PRO A 203 -17.13 0.73 -24.17
N PRO A 204 -17.72 0.31 -25.31
CA PRO A 204 -16.96 -0.31 -26.38
C PRO A 204 -15.96 0.68 -27.01
N PRO A 205 -14.82 0.20 -27.56
CA PRO A 205 -13.87 1.05 -28.27
C PRO A 205 -14.43 1.48 -29.63
N ASP A 206 -14.14 2.71 -30.06
CA ASP A 206 -14.70 3.31 -31.28
C ASP A 206 -14.36 2.51 -32.56
N GLN A 207 -13.18 1.89 -32.59
CA GLN A 207 -12.70 1.08 -33.72
C GLN A 207 -12.99 -0.42 -33.57
N GLY A 208 -13.77 -0.82 -32.55
CA GLY A 208 -14.12 -2.23 -32.28
C GLY A 208 -12.97 -3.13 -31.79
N GLN A 209 -11.74 -2.61 -31.71
CA GLN A 209 -10.56 -3.32 -31.23
C GLN A 209 -10.00 -2.68 -29.96
N CYS A 210 -9.53 -3.49 -29.02
CA CYS A 210 -8.93 -3.07 -27.74
C CYS A 210 -7.49 -2.54 -27.91
N ALA A 211 -7.20 -1.80 -28.97
CA ALA A 211 -5.83 -1.48 -29.39
C ALA A 211 -5.28 -0.20 -28.73
N SER A 212 -6.10 0.83 -28.54
CA SER A 212 -5.66 2.16 -28.12
C SER A 212 -5.35 2.24 -26.62
N GLU A 213 -4.51 3.20 -26.24
CA GLU A 213 -4.31 3.63 -24.85
C GLU A 213 -5.48 4.49 -24.34
N THR A 214 -6.28 5.06 -25.25
CA THR A 214 -7.49 5.83 -24.93
C THR A 214 -8.73 4.97 -24.72
N ASP A 215 -8.66 3.67 -24.98
CA ASP A 215 -9.79 2.76 -24.83
C ASP A 215 -10.19 2.56 -23.37
N ASN A 216 -11.45 2.19 -23.13
CA ASN A 216 -11.88 1.67 -21.84
C ASN A 216 -11.46 0.20 -21.74
N PHE A 217 -10.56 -0.14 -20.82
CA PHE A 217 -10.03 -1.50 -20.70
C PHE A 217 -9.84 -2.00 -19.26
N VAL A 218 -9.82 -3.33 -19.12
CA VAL A 218 -9.15 -4.06 -18.04
C VAL A 218 -7.94 -4.76 -18.61
N ILE A 219 -6.78 -4.57 -18.02
CA ILE A 219 -5.54 -5.29 -18.35
C ILE A 219 -5.12 -6.16 -17.19
N ILE A 220 -4.78 -7.41 -17.51
CA ILE A 220 -4.39 -8.47 -16.58
C ILE A 220 -2.93 -8.79 -16.88
N ARG A 221 -2.05 -8.64 -15.90
CA ARG A 221 -0.60 -8.82 -16.03
C ARG A 221 -0.06 -9.84 -15.04
N ASP A 222 0.88 -10.64 -15.51
CA ASP A 222 1.54 -11.71 -14.75
C ASP A 222 2.72 -11.12 -13.97
N GLY A 223 2.52 -10.82 -12.69
CA GLY A 223 3.46 -10.06 -11.88
C GLY A 223 2.79 -9.00 -10.99
N HIS A 224 3.51 -7.92 -10.69
CA HIS A 224 3.18 -7.00 -9.60
C HIS A 224 3.00 -5.53 -10.00
N PHE A 225 3.35 -5.17 -11.23
CA PHE A 225 3.43 -3.78 -11.66
C PHE A 225 3.04 -3.61 -13.14
N SER A 226 2.88 -2.36 -13.56
CA SER A 226 2.43 -1.99 -14.91
C SER A 226 3.37 -2.43 -16.05
N GLY A 227 4.63 -2.75 -15.74
CA GLY A 227 5.61 -3.30 -16.69
C GLY A 227 5.65 -4.84 -16.76
N SER A 228 4.87 -5.54 -15.93
CA SER A 228 4.76 -7.01 -15.97
C SER A 228 4.09 -7.49 -17.27
N SER A 229 4.37 -8.73 -17.70
CA SER A 229 3.87 -9.28 -18.97
C SER A 229 2.35 -9.34 -19.02
N ILE A 230 1.76 -9.17 -20.22
CA ILE A 230 0.30 -9.09 -20.38
C ILE A 230 -0.27 -10.48 -20.59
N ILE A 231 -1.19 -10.91 -19.72
CA ILE A 231 -2.00 -12.11 -19.92
C ILE A 231 -3.18 -11.80 -20.86
N ALA A 232 -3.88 -10.68 -20.62
CA ALA A 232 -4.98 -10.24 -21.46
C ALA A 232 -5.25 -8.73 -21.32
N LYS A 233 -5.78 -8.12 -22.39
CA LYS A 233 -6.41 -6.78 -22.39
C LYS A 233 -7.85 -6.94 -22.88
N LEU A 234 -8.81 -6.41 -22.13
CA LEU A 234 -10.24 -6.67 -22.28
C LEU A 234 -11.00 -5.34 -22.38
N CYS A 235 -11.98 -5.23 -23.29
CA CYS A 235 -12.83 -4.04 -23.46
C CYS A 235 -14.28 -4.46 -23.77
N GLY A 236 -15.18 -3.47 -23.80
CA GLY A 236 -16.59 -3.67 -24.11
C GLY A 236 -17.33 -4.46 -23.03
N THR A 237 -18.43 -5.11 -23.43
CA THR A 237 -19.32 -5.83 -22.53
C THR A 237 -19.27 -7.33 -22.79
N PHE A 238 -19.11 -8.14 -21.73
CA PHE A 238 -19.38 -9.57 -21.77
C PHE A 238 -19.96 -10.09 -20.44
N GLY A 239 -21.09 -10.80 -20.52
CA GLY A 239 -21.71 -11.50 -19.39
C GLY A 239 -21.41 -13.00 -19.38
N ARG A 240 -20.21 -13.39 -19.81
CA ARG A 240 -19.74 -14.79 -19.80
C ARG A 240 -18.44 -14.89 -19.00
N GLN A 241 -18.35 -15.95 -18.20
CA GLN A 241 -17.19 -16.24 -17.38
C GLN A 241 -15.91 -16.39 -18.23
N ARG A 242 -14.82 -15.71 -17.83
CA ARG A 242 -13.49 -15.83 -18.43
C ARG A 242 -12.45 -16.05 -17.33
N VAL A 243 -11.70 -17.15 -17.46
CA VAL A 243 -10.68 -17.56 -16.48
C VAL A 243 -9.29 -17.28 -17.05
N PHE A 244 -8.43 -16.71 -16.21
CA PHE A 244 -7.02 -16.40 -16.50
C PHE A 244 -6.16 -16.94 -15.36
N THR A 245 -4.98 -17.46 -15.67
CA THR A 245 -4.06 -18.04 -14.68
C THR A 245 -2.70 -17.38 -14.81
N ALA A 246 -2.18 -16.80 -13.73
CA ALA A 246 -0.81 -16.31 -13.63
C ALA A 246 0.19 -17.47 -13.66
N THR A 247 1.39 -17.26 -14.19
CA THR A 247 2.51 -18.22 -14.07
C THR A 247 3.14 -18.18 -12.69
N GLY A 248 3.08 -17.04 -11.99
CA GLY A 248 3.63 -16.87 -10.64
C GLY A 248 2.61 -16.48 -9.57
N ASN A 249 3.12 -16.23 -8.35
CA ASN A 249 2.33 -15.90 -7.16
C ASN A 249 1.89 -14.43 -7.07
N ARG A 250 1.93 -13.67 -8.18
CA ARG A 250 1.55 -12.26 -8.23
C ARG A 250 0.75 -11.96 -9.48
N LEU A 251 -0.37 -11.27 -9.32
CA LEU A 251 -1.20 -10.81 -10.42
C LEU A 251 -1.52 -9.33 -10.27
N PHE A 252 -1.31 -8.57 -11.34
CA PHE A 252 -1.59 -7.14 -11.41
C PHE A 252 -2.77 -6.91 -12.36
N ILE A 253 -3.81 -6.22 -11.88
CA ILE A 253 -5.01 -5.92 -12.66
C ILE A 253 -5.22 -4.41 -12.63
N GLU A 254 -5.28 -3.78 -13.80
CA GLU A 254 -5.54 -2.35 -13.94
C GLU A 254 -6.79 -2.16 -14.81
N LEU A 255 -7.73 -1.36 -14.29
CA LEU A 255 -8.88 -0.88 -15.04
C LEU A 255 -8.68 0.60 -15.32
N ARG A 256 -8.83 0.98 -16.60
CA ARG A 256 -8.97 2.37 -17.02
C ARG A 256 -10.27 2.53 -17.78
N SER A 257 -11.10 3.47 -17.33
CA SER A 257 -12.28 3.89 -18.07
C SER A 257 -12.55 5.38 -17.86
N SER A 258 -12.50 6.16 -18.94
CA SER A 258 -13.08 7.49 -18.92
C SER A 258 -14.52 7.39 -19.40
N ALA A 259 -15.49 7.76 -18.56
CA ALA A 259 -16.89 7.89 -18.95
C ALA A 259 -17.16 9.13 -19.84
N ARG A 260 -16.16 9.55 -20.63
CA ARG A 260 -16.28 10.57 -21.67
C ARG A 260 -17.03 9.95 -22.84
N ARG A 261 -18.17 10.54 -23.17
CA ARG A 261 -18.72 10.43 -24.52
C ARG A 261 -17.77 11.19 -25.43
N ILE A 262 -17.11 10.51 -26.36
CA ILE A 262 -16.55 11.21 -27.52
C ILE A 262 -17.76 11.55 -28.39
N GLU A 263 -18.16 12.82 -28.41
CA GLU A 263 -19.16 13.30 -29.36
C GLU A 263 -18.49 13.50 -30.72
N THR A 264 -18.25 12.40 -31.42
CA THR A 264 -18.01 12.41 -32.88
C THR A 264 -19.33 12.73 -33.59
N THR A 265 -19.79 13.98 -33.49
CA THR A 265 -20.56 14.53 -34.60
C THR A 265 -19.65 14.57 -35.82
N ALA A 266 -20.14 14.11 -36.98
CA ALA A 266 -19.35 14.06 -38.22
C ALA A 266 -18.85 15.43 -38.72
N ASN A 267 -19.29 16.52 -38.07
CA ASN A 267 -18.85 17.89 -38.26
C ASN A 267 -18.38 18.40 -36.88
N GLY A 268 -17.09 18.69 -36.73
CA GLY A 268 -16.50 19.07 -35.43
C GLY A 268 -16.95 20.44 -34.94
N ALA A 269 -18.02 20.47 -34.15
CA ALA A 269 -18.51 21.65 -33.46
C ALA A 269 -18.33 21.46 -31.95
N ASP A 270 -17.56 22.35 -31.34
CA ASP A 270 -17.42 22.44 -29.88
C ASP A 270 -18.77 22.87 -29.27
N LEU A 271 -19.32 22.04 -28.39
CA LEU A 271 -20.54 22.31 -27.65
C LEU A 271 -20.27 22.23 -26.16
N THR A 272 -19.76 23.33 -25.61
CA THR A 272 -19.77 23.64 -24.17
C THR A 272 -21.18 23.99 -23.67
N GLU A 273 -22.14 23.11 -23.95
CA GLU A 273 -23.52 23.20 -23.45
C GLU A 273 -23.68 22.35 -22.18
N PRO A 274 -24.22 22.88 -21.07
CA PRO A 274 -24.39 22.13 -19.84
C PRO A 274 -25.40 21.00 -20.02
N LEU A 275 -24.89 19.76 -19.85
CA LEU A 275 -25.61 18.48 -19.82
C LEU A 275 -27.12 18.61 -19.54
N LYS A 276 -27.94 18.23 -20.54
CA LYS A 276 -29.38 18.01 -20.34
C LYS A 276 -29.56 16.98 -19.21
N ARG A 277 -30.11 17.43 -18.08
CA ARG A 277 -30.39 16.61 -16.89
C ARG A 277 -31.20 15.36 -17.28
N GLY A 278 -30.76 14.19 -16.84
CA GLY A 278 -31.61 12.98 -16.80
C GLY A 278 -31.13 11.76 -17.60
N LEU A 279 -30.13 11.87 -18.48
CA LEU A 279 -29.53 10.69 -19.11
C LEU A 279 -28.48 10.08 -18.17
N ALA A 280 -28.88 9.05 -17.42
CA ALA A 280 -27.96 8.26 -16.60
C ALA A 280 -26.86 7.66 -17.48
N ARG A 281 -25.58 7.85 -17.09
CA ARG A 281 -24.47 7.13 -17.71
C ARG A 281 -24.71 5.61 -17.58
N PRO A 282 -24.41 4.80 -18.61
CA PRO A 282 -24.43 3.35 -18.46
C PRO A 282 -23.48 2.98 -17.30
N PRO A 283 -23.92 2.17 -16.32
CA PRO A 283 -23.07 1.77 -15.22
C PRO A 283 -21.94 0.90 -15.77
N ILE A 284 -20.69 1.32 -15.55
CA ILE A 284 -19.56 0.41 -15.78
C ILE A 284 -19.56 -0.64 -14.67
N SER A 285 -19.15 -1.86 -15.01
CA SER A 285 -19.01 -2.93 -14.03
C SER A 285 -17.78 -3.78 -14.35
N LEU A 286 -17.18 -4.29 -13.28
CA LEU A 286 -16.24 -5.40 -13.30
C LEU A 286 -16.56 -6.20 -12.04
N PHE A 287 -16.88 -7.48 -12.19
CA PHE A 287 -16.89 -8.41 -11.08
C PHE A 287 -16.00 -9.61 -11.42
N ALA A 288 -15.03 -9.87 -10.55
CA ALA A 288 -14.19 -11.05 -10.64
C ALA A 288 -13.96 -11.67 -9.26
N SER A 289 -13.92 -12.99 -9.22
CA SER A 289 -13.36 -13.75 -8.11
C SER A 289 -11.94 -14.18 -8.43
N TYR A 290 -11.14 -14.45 -7.41
CA TYR A 290 -9.81 -15.02 -7.58
C TYR A 290 -9.54 -16.08 -6.51
N MET A 291 -8.66 -17.02 -6.83
CA MET A 291 -8.15 -18.01 -5.89
C MET A 291 -6.68 -18.33 -6.18
N ALA A 292 -5.92 -18.58 -5.12
CA ALA A 292 -4.63 -19.22 -5.18
C ALA A 292 -4.82 -20.70 -5.53
N ILE A 293 -3.95 -21.20 -6.40
CA ILE A 293 -3.82 -22.61 -6.77
C ILE A 293 -2.34 -22.97 -6.69
N CYS A 294 -2.00 -24.15 -6.20
CA CYS A 294 -0.60 -24.55 -6.06
C CYS A 294 -0.04 -25.29 -7.28
N GLY A 295 1.28 -25.47 -7.31
CA GLY A 295 1.97 -26.16 -8.40
C GLY A 295 2.09 -25.31 -9.66
N GLY A 296 2.78 -25.85 -10.67
CA GLY A 296 3.10 -25.17 -11.93
C GLY A 296 4.51 -25.49 -12.42
N GLU A 297 4.89 -24.89 -13.54
CA GLU A 297 6.25 -24.96 -14.09
C GLU A 297 7.03 -23.72 -13.65
N LEU A 298 8.29 -23.92 -13.24
CA LEU A 298 9.17 -22.89 -12.70
C LEU A 298 10.52 -22.98 -13.41
N THR A 299 10.79 -22.02 -14.32
CA THR A 299 12.06 -21.93 -15.04
C THR A 299 12.88 -20.78 -14.49
N ALA A 300 13.85 -21.07 -13.63
CA ALA A 300 14.73 -20.09 -12.99
C ALA A 300 15.95 -20.76 -12.35
N ASP A 301 17.08 -20.05 -12.27
CA ASP A 301 18.33 -20.50 -11.64
C ASP A 301 18.20 -20.73 -10.13
N SER A 302 17.26 -20.03 -9.48
CA SER A 302 16.92 -20.20 -8.07
C SER A 302 15.55 -19.63 -7.74
N GLY A 303 14.98 -20.06 -6.61
CA GLY A 303 13.70 -19.56 -6.13
C GLY A 303 13.31 -20.17 -4.79
N ILE A 304 12.13 -19.77 -4.30
CA ILE A 304 11.56 -20.27 -3.03
C ILE A 304 10.18 -20.84 -3.33
N ILE A 305 9.90 -22.01 -2.77
CA ILE A 305 8.59 -22.67 -2.81
C ILE A 305 8.15 -22.87 -1.37
N GLU A 306 6.95 -22.41 -1.06
CA GLU A 306 6.29 -22.52 0.22
C GLU A 306 5.04 -23.40 0.02
N SER A 307 4.66 -24.15 1.05
CA SER A 307 3.37 -24.86 1.05
C SER A 307 2.20 -23.85 1.00
N PRO A 308 1.03 -24.22 0.45
CA PRO A 308 -0.12 -23.33 0.41
C PRO A 308 -0.47 -22.76 1.79
N HIS A 309 -0.81 -21.48 1.86
CA HIS A 309 -1.10 -20.71 3.08
C HIS A 309 0.06 -20.46 4.07
N TYR A 310 1.30 -20.90 3.78
CA TYR A 310 2.45 -20.67 4.67
C TYR A 310 2.57 -19.20 5.12
N PRO A 311 2.81 -18.89 6.41
CA PRO A 311 3.21 -19.80 7.49
C PRO A 311 2.03 -20.45 8.25
N GLU A 312 0.78 -20.19 7.86
CA GLU A 312 -0.39 -20.87 8.43
C GLU A 312 -0.45 -22.34 7.99
N ASN A 313 -1.38 -23.10 8.55
CA ASN A 313 -1.53 -24.50 8.19
C ASN A 313 -1.96 -24.67 6.71
N TYR A 314 -1.36 -25.63 6.01
CA TYR A 314 -1.80 -26.01 4.66
C TYR A 314 -3.25 -26.52 4.67
N PRO A 315 -3.99 -26.42 3.56
CA PRO A 315 -5.35 -26.94 3.47
C PRO A 315 -5.38 -28.48 3.44
N PRO A 316 -6.48 -29.12 3.89
CA PRO A 316 -6.74 -30.54 3.70
C PRO A 316 -6.85 -30.91 2.21
N ASP A 317 -6.68 -32.20 1.91
CA ASP A 317 -6.88 -32.82 0.58
C ASP A 317 -6.08 -32.15 -0.56
N GLY A 318 -5.02 -31.41 -0.20
CA GLY A 318 -4.19 -30.65 -1.12
C GLY A 318 -3.33 -31.54 -2.01
N ARG A 319 -3.23 -31.16 -3.30
CA ARG A 319 -2.38 -31.83 -4.30
C ARG A 319 -1.66 -30.79 -5.13
N CYS A 320 -0.37 -30.66 -4.91
CA CYS A 320 0.46 -29.64 -5.55
C CYS A 320 1.63 -30.30 -6.28
N THR A 321 1.82 -29.95 -7.54
CA THR A 321 2.95 -30.46 -8.34
C THR A 321 3.72 -29.29 -8.95
N TRP A 322 4.98 -29.15 -8.57
CA TRP A 322 5.89 -28.16 -9.14
C TRP A 322 6.92 -28.87 -10.01
N LEU A 323 7.13 -28.38 -11.23
CA LEU A 323 8.25 -28.80 -12.08
C LEU A 323 9.25 -27.65 -12.16
N ILE A 324 10.39 -27.82 -11.49
CA ILE A 324 11.52 -26.89 -11.52
C ILE A 324 12.42 -27.29 -12.69
N THR A 325 12.77 -26.32 -13.54
CA THR A 325 13.74 -26.47 -14.64
C THR A 325 14.81 -25.39 -14.50
N VAL A 326 16.08 -25.80 -14.41
CA VAL A 326 17.25 -24.92 -14.47
C VAL A 326 17.91 -25.00 -15.85
N GLU A 327 18.93 -24.19 -16.11
CA GLU A 327 19.65 -24.21 -17.39
C GLU A 327 20.25 -25.60 -17.70
N GLU A 328 20.33 -25.99 -18.97
CA GLU A 328 20.91 -27.27 -19.39
C GLU A 328 22.37 -27.39 -18.94
N GLY A 329 22.72 -28.52 -18.33
CA GLY A 329 24.05 -28.78 -17.77
C GLY A 329 24.17 -28.50 -16.26
N PHE A 330 23.18 -27.86 -15.63
CA PHE A 330 23.10 -27.70 -14.17
C PHE A 330 22.26 -28.79 -13.49
N GLN A 331 22.31 -28.84 -12.15
CA GLN A 331 21.56 -29.77 -11.31
C GLN A 331 20.65 -28.99 -10.36
N VAL A 332 19.39 -29.41 -10.19
CA VAL A 332 18.54 -28.75 -9.18
C VAL A 332 18.90 -29.29 -7.80
N ALA A 333 19.27 -28.40 -6.88
CA ALA A 333 19.42 -28.67 -5.46
C ALA A 333 18.34 -27.94 -4.66
N ILE A 334 17.77 -28.60 -3.65
CA ILE A 334 16.81 -28.02 -2.69
C ILE A 334 17.35 -28.06 -1.26
N LYS A 335 17.04 -27.00 -0.52
CA LYS A 335 17.31 -26.84 0.91
C LYS A 335 16.03 -26.41 1.61
N PHE A 336 15.73 -27.03 2.75
CA PHE A 336 14.58 -26.66 3.59
C PHE A 336 14.99 -25.61 4.61
N ASP A 337 14.23 -24.52 4.69
CA ASP A 337 14.34 -23.53 5.77
C ASP A 337 13.35 -23.84 6.90
N LEU A 338 12.18 -24.39 6.57
CA LEU A 338 11.23 -24.97 7.52
C LEU A 338 10.57 -26.22 6.93
N PHE A 339 10.34 -27.23 7.76
CA PHE A 339 9.58 -28.43 7.37
C PHE A 339 8.80 -29.00 8.57
N SER A 340 7.48 -29.04 8.46
CA SER A 340 6.56 -29.64 9.43
C SER A 340 5.30 -30.11 8.69
N LEU A 341 5.25 -31.41 8.37
CA LEU A 341 4.06 -32.14 7.92
C LEU A 341 3.57 -33.09 9.02
N GLU A 342 2.43 -33.75 8.82
CA GLU A 342 2.03 -34.84 9.72
C GLU A 342 3.12 -35.95 9.77
N PRO A 343 3.51 -36.42 10.97
CA PRO A 343 4.49 -37.49 11.11
C PRO A 343 3.84 -38.88 10.93
N HIS A 344 4.32 -39.66 9.96
CA HIS A 344 4.01 -41.08 9.84
C HIS A 344 5.25 -41.88 9.46
N LYS A 345 5.43 -43.09 10.01
CA LYS A 345 6.62 -43.93 9.79
C LYS A 345 6.97 -44.12 8.31
N ASP A 346 5.96 -44.40 7.48
CA ASP A 346 6.08 -44.64 6.04
C ASP A 346 5.53 -43.46 5.20
N CYS A 347 5.29 -42.29 5.82
CA CYS A 347 4.71 -41.08 5.22
C CYS A 347 3.49 -41.36 4.31
N ILE A 348 2.41 -41.97 4.85
CA ILE A 348 1.24 -42.36 4.04
C ILE A 348 0.14 -41.29 3.98
N TYR A 349 0.06 -40.47 5.03
CA TYR A 349 -0.80 -39.29 5.13
C TYR A 349 -0.14 -38.13 4.35
N ASP A 350 0.07 -36.99 5.00
CA ASP A 350 0.78 -35.84 4.46
C ASP A 350 2.23 -36.15 4.10
N ARG A 351 2.67 -35.71 2.91
CA ARG A 351 4.02 -35.96 2.41
C ARG A 351 4.44 -35.02 1.30
N LEU A 352 5.74 -34.76 1.23
CA LEU A 352 6.42 -34.18 0.07
C LEU A 352 7.27 -35.27 -0.60
N GLU A 353 6.99 -35.56 -1.86
CA GLU A 353 7.80 -36.45 -2.70
C GLU A 353 8.65 -35.65 -3.67
N VAL A 354 9.93 -36.03 -3.79
CA VAL A 354 10.94 -35.34 -4.59
C VAL A 354 11.41 -36.28 -5.69
N TYR A 355 11.32 -35.85 -6.94
CA TYR A 355 11.65 -36.63 -8.12
C TYR A 355 12.69 -35.90 -8.99
N GLU A 356 13.67 -36.62 -9.48
CA GLU A 356 14.43 -36.23 -10.67
C GLU A 356 13.65 -36.68 -11.91
N VAL A 357 13.51 -35.80 -12.91
CA VAL A 357 12.80 -36.07 -14.16
C VAL A 357 13.77 -35.97 -15.32
N HIS A 358 13.81 -36.96 -16.20
CA HIS A 358 14.70 -36.96 -17.37
C HIS A 358 13.95 -36.53 -18.65
N PRO A 359 14.64 -35.98 -19.66
CA PRO A 359 14.02 -35.64 -20.95
C PRO A 359 13.32 -36.80 -21.68
N SER A 360 13.62 -38.06 -21.32
CA SER A 360 12.90 -39.25 -21.80
C SER A 360 11.48 -39.39 -21.25
N GLY A 361 11.12 -38.63 -20.22
CA GLY A 361 9.90 -38.78 -19.43
C GLY A 361 10.04 -39.72 -18.22
N ASP A 362 11.18 -40.42 -18.08
CA ASP A 362 11.48 -41.24 -16.91
C ASP A 362 11.64 -40.36 -15.66
N SER A 363 11.25 -40.86 -14.49
CA SER A 363 11.45 -40.14 -13.22
C SER A 363 11.86 -41.06 -12.08
N ASN A 364 12.82 -40.60 -11.28
CA ASN A 364 13.39 -41.32 -10.16
C ASN A 364 13.08 -40.57 -8.86
N ARG A 365 12.45 -41.25 -7.89
CA ARG A 365 12.14 -40.63 -6.59
C ARG A 365 13.41 -40.53 -5.75
N LEU A 366 13.85 -39.30 -5.52
CA LEU A 366 14.99 -38.95 -4.65
C LEU A 366 14.61 -38.96 -3.17
N GLY A 367 13.36 -38.64 -2.83
CA GLY A 367 12.91 -38.58 -1.44
C GLY A 367 11.39 -38.69 -1.26
N LYS A 368 10.99 -39.13 -0.07
CA LYS A 368 9.60 -39.11 0.44
C LYS A 368 9.66 -38.64 1.89
N LEU A 369 9.13 -37.47 2.17
CA LEU A 369 9.41 -36.68 3.36
C LEU A 369 8.11 -36.35 4.11
N CYS A 370 8.11 -36.48 5.43
CA CYS A 370 7.00 -36.10 6.33
C CYS A 370 7.49 -35.90 7.78
N GLY A 371 6.62 -35.45 8.68
CA GLY A 371 6.98 -35.09 10.05
C GLY A 371 7.68 -33.73 10.19
N GLN A 372 8.37 -33.53 11.31
CA GLN A 372 8.86 -32.20 11.76
C GLN A 372 10.38 -32.06 11.82
N ASN A 373 11.13 -33.11 11.47
CA ASN A 373 12.58 -33.01 11.35
C ASN A 373 12.91 -32.36 10.01
N THR A 374 13.72 -31.30 10.00
CA THR A 374 14.22 -30.68 8.76
C THR A 374 14.93 -31.74 7.91
N PRO A 375 14.48 -32.00 6.67
CA PRO A 375 15.11 -32.98 5.80
C PRO A 375 16.53 -32.58 5.41
N GLU A 376 17.35 -33.57 5.05
CA GLU A 376 18.62 -33.31 4.36
C GLU A 376 18.38 -32.66 3.00
N ASN A 377 19.37 -31.90 2.52
CA ASN A 377 19.32 -31.27 1.20
C ASN A 377 19.28 -32.36 0.11
N VAL A 378 18.36 -32.22 -0.85
CA VAL A 378 18.20 -33.16 -1.96
C VAL A 378 18.68 -32.50 -3.25
N LYS A 379 19.33 -33.25 -4.13
CA LYS A 379 19.72 -32.76 -5.46
C LYS A 379 19.52 -33.81 -6.55
N THR A 380 19.33 -33.36 -7.79
CA THR A 380 19.37 -34.24 -8.97
C THR A 380 20.78 -34.78 -9.22
N LEU A 381 20.87 -35.91 -9.90
CA LEU A 381 22.10 -36.63 -10.18
C LEU A 381 22.63 -36.37 -11.59
N THR A 382 21.75 -36.21 -12.58
CA THR A 382 22.11 -36.02 -14.00
C THR A 382 21.18 -35.08 -14.78
N SER A 383 19.99 -34.76 -14.26
CA SER A 383 19.02 -33.87 -14.91
C SER A 383 18.98 -32.44 -14.36
N ASN A 384 18.64 -31.49 -15.22
CA ASN A 384 18.29 -30.11 -14.89
C ASN A 384 16.81 -29.94 -14.47
N GLN A 385 16.06 -31.03 -14.31
CA GLN A 385 14.65 -31.00 -13.89
C GLN A 385 14.38 -31.76 -12.58
N MET A 386 13.71 -31.09 -11.65
CA MET A 386 13.20 -31.67 -10.41
C MET A 386 11.69 -31.44 -10.30
N ARG A 387 10.94 -32.51 -10.01
CA ARG A 387 9.50 -32.44 -9.74
C ARG A 387 9.24 -32.65 -8.25
N LEU A 388 8.49 -31.73 -7.66
CA LEU A 388 8.04 -31.78 -6.27
C LEU A 388 6.55 -32.07 -6.24
N GLU A 389 6.13 -33.07 -5.47
CA GLU A 389 4.74 -33.47 -5.32
C GLU A 389 4.35 -33.43 -3.83
N PHE A 390 3.55 -32.44 -3.45
CA PHE A 390 2.99 -32.33 -2.11
C PHE A 390 1.56 -32.88 -2.08
N TYR A 391 1.31 -33.77 -1.12
CA TYR A 391 0.01 -34.35 -0.82
C TYR A 391 -0.33 -34.09 0.65
N SER A 392 -1.58 -33.71 0.90
CA SER A 392 -2.17 -33.78 2.24
C SER A 392 -3.47 -34.58 2.23
N ASP A 393 -3.83 -35.13 3.40
CA ASP A 393 -5.13 -35.79 3.62
C ASP A 393 -6.14 -34.86 4.30
N ASN A 394 -7.27 -35.42 4.74
CA ASN A 394 -8.38 -34.64 5.30
C ASN A 394 -8.15 -34.13 6.73
N SER A 395 -7.02 -34.43 7.37
CA SER A 395 -6.79 -34.16 8.80
C SER A 395 -5.34 -33.74 9.17
N VAL A 396 -5.15 -33.34 10.43
CA VAL A 396 -3.82 -33.13 11.08
C VAL A 396 -2.87 -32.14 10.37
N GLN A 397 -3.41 -31.13 9.69
CA GLN A 397 -2.61 -30.11 9.00
C GLN A 397 -1.64 -29.36 9.93
N LYS A 398 -0.49 -28.98 9.38
CA LYS A 398 0.63 -28.30 10.04
C LYS A 398 1.07 -27.08 9.23
N SER A 399 2.02 -26.30 9.73
CA SER A 399 2.58 -25.11 9.05
C SER A 399 3.28 -25.39 7.71
N GLY A 400 3.44 -26.65 7.33
CA GLY A 400 3.93 -27.04 6.01
C GLY A 400 5.44 -26.86 5.86
N PHE A 401 5.87 -26.30 4.74
CA PHE A 401 7.29 -26.16 4.43
C PHE A 401 7.61 -24.84 3.71
N SER A 402 8.87 -24.42 3.86
CA SER A 402 9.51 -23.42 3.00
C SER A 402 10.86 -23.99 2.56
N LEU A 403 11.07 -24.05 1.25
CA LEU A 403 12.32 -24.53 0.65
C LEU A 403 12.83 -23.56 -0.39
N GLN A 404 14.15 -23.47 -0.48
CA GLN A 404 14.87 -22.79 -1.55
C GLN A 404 15.36 -23.84 -2.55
N PHE A 405 15.21 -23.56 -3.85
CA PHE A 405 15.90 -24.28 -4.92
C PHE A 405 16.99 -23.41 -5.55
N ILE A 406 18.04 -24.06 -6.05
CA ILE A 406 19.20 -23.45 -6.72
C ILE A 406 19.80 -24.44 -7.72
N GLN A 407 20.43 -23.92 -8.79
CA GLN A 407 21.14 -24.68 -9.82
C GLN A 407 22.62 -24.99 -9.51
#